data_AF-A0A962TD45-F1
#
_entry.id   AF-A0A962TD45-F1
#
_cell.length_a   1.000
_cell.length_b   1.000
_cell.length_c   1.000
_cell.angle_alpha   90.00
_cell.angle_beta   90.00
_cell.angle_gamma   90.00
#
_symmetry.space_group_name_H-M   'P 1'
#
loop_
_entity.id
_entity.type
_entity.pdbx_description
1 polymer ?
#
loop_
_entity_poly.entity_id
_entity_poly.type
_entity_poly.pdbx_seq_one_letter_code
_entity_poly.pdbx_strand_id
1 'polypeptide(L)'
;SDDGDLTALRYNDWKAIFLEQRAEATFQAWREPFVPLRVPKLVNLRRDPYERAMVTSNTYDDWFLDRPYLLLPAQDYVAKFLATFKEYPPRQTPASFSLDKVLEALQPKGG
;
A
#
# COMPACT_ATOMS: atom_id res chain seq x y z
N SER A 1 -0.19 4.50 4.59
CA SER A 1 0.75 4.43 5.72
C SER A 1 0.62 5.71 6.52
N ASP A 2 1.10 5.77 7.75
CA ASP A 2 1.28 7.03 8.47
C ASP A 2 2.26 7.96 7.72
N ASP A 3 3.15 7.38 6.91
CA ASP A 3 4.05 8.07 5.99
C ASP A 3 3.38 8.53 4.67
N GLY A 4 2.06 8.32 4.49
CA GLY A 4 1.32 8.76 3.31
C GLY A 4 1.44 7.85 2.07
N ASP A 5 2.03 6.65 2.21
CA ASP A 5 2.18 5.72 1.09
C ASP A 5 0.85 5.10 0.61
N LEU A 6 0.81 4.77 -0.69
CA LEU A 6 -0.23 3.96 -1.31
C LEU A 6 -0.11 2.49 -0.86
N THR A 7 -0.72 2.15 0.27
CA THR A 7 -0.66 0.79 0.82
C THR A 7 -1.55 -0.19 0.06
N ALA A 8 -2.74 0.24 -0.33
CA ALA A 8 -3.71 -0.59 -1.03
C ALA A 8 -4.66 0.25 -1.90
N LEU A 9 -5.21 -0.39 -2.93
CA LEU A 9 -6.30 0.12 -3.74
C LEU A 9 -7.56 -0.71 -3.47
N ARG A 10 -8.70 -0.06 -3.20
CA ARG A 10 -10.01 -0.72 -3.13
C ARG A 10 -10.89 -0.27 -4.29
N TYR A 11 -11.51 -1.23 -4.97
CA TYR A 11 -12.49 -0.99 -6.02
C TYR A 11 -13.63 -2.02 -5.92
N ASN A 12 -14.83 -1.53 -5.56
CA ASN A 12 -15.98 -2.39 -5.25
C ASN A 12 -15.62 -3.48 -4.23
N ASP A 13 -15.87 -4.74 -4.58
CA ASP A 13 -15.56 -5.92 -3.77
C ASP A 13 -14.05 -6.24 -3.74
N TRP A 14 -13.23 -5.62 -4.58
CA TRP A 14 -11.83 -5.97 -4.75
C TRP A 14 -10.89 -5.04 -3.99
N LYS A 15 -9.82 -5.62 -3.45
CA LYS A 15 -8.72 -4.90 -2.82
C LYS A 15 -7.39 -5.44 -3.33
N ALA A 16 -6.51 -4.56 -3.82
CA ALA A 16 -5.14 -4.87 -4.15
C ALA A 16 -4.22 -4.26 -3.09
N ILE A 17 -3.30 -5.03 -2.52
CA ILE A 17 -2.37 -4.60 -1.46
C ILE A 17 -0.97 -4.54 -2.05
N PHE A 18 -0.35 -3.36 -2.00
CA PHE A 18 1.00 -3.10 -2.52
C PHE A 18 2.04 -3.13 -1.41
N LEU A 19 1.65 -2.73 -0.20
CA LEU A 19 2.50 -2.68 0.99
C LEU A 19 1.92 -3.62 2.05
N GLU A 20 2.66 -4.66 2.42
CA GLU A 20 2.24 -5.69 3.36
C GLU A 20 2.73 -5.38 4.78
N GLN A 21 1.83 -5.47 5.75
CA GLN A 21 2.22 -5.52 7.16
C GLN A 21 2.40 -6.98 7.59
N ARG A 22 3.64 -7.40 7.87
CA ARG A 22 3.94 -8.80 8.26
C ARG A 22 3.77 -9.07 9.74
N ALA A 23 3.92 -8.07 10.59
CA ALA A 23 3.56 -8.17 12.00
C ALA A 23 2.04 -8.06 12.17
N GLU A 24 1.38 -9.18 12.48
CA GLU A 24 -0.09 -9.27 12.52
C GLU A 24 -0.73 -8.74 13.81
N ALA A 25 0.04 -8.55 14.89
CA ALA A 25 -0.53 -8.25 16.19
C ALA A 25 0.33 -7.37 17.10
N THR A 26 -0.34 -6.77 18.09
CA THR A 26 0.25 -5.99 19.20
C THR A 26 1.00 -4.74 18.75
N PHE A 27 1.82 -4.17 19.64
CA PHE A 27 2.66 -3.02 19.35
C PHE A 27 3.78 -3.33 18.33
N GLN A 28 4.07 -4.61 18.06
CA GLN A 28 5.02 -5.00 17.03
C GLN A 28 4.60 -4.47 15.64
N ALA A 29 3.30 -4.45 15.34
CA ALA A 29 2.78 -3.90 14.08
C ALA A 29 3.08 -2.40 13.90
N TRP A 30 3.34 -1.67 14.98
CA TRP A 30 3.73 -0.26 14.93
C TRP A 30 5.25 -0.06 14.84
N ARG A 31 6.03 -1.08 15.18
CA ARG A 31 7.49 -1.06 15.13
C ARG A 31 8.03 -1.51 13.79
N GLU A 32 7.34 -2.44 13.14
CA GLU A 32 7.78 -3.01 11.87
C GLU A 32 7.33 -2.16 10.68
N PRO A 33 8.23 -1.96 9.70
CA PRO A 33 7.87 -1.27 8.48
C PRO A 33 6.95 -2.14 7.63
N PHE A 34 6.16 -1.48 6.79
CA PHE A 34 5.50 -2.17 5.69
C PHE A 34 6.52 -2.71 4.70
N VAL A 35 6.26 -3.90 4.14
CA VAL A 35 7.08 -4.53 3.11
C VAL A 35 6.50 -4.25 1.72
N PRO A 36 7.25 -3.60 0.81
CA PRO A 36 6.78 -3.39 -0.55
C PRO A 36 6.76 -4.70 -1.35
N LEU A 37 5.64 -4.97 -2.00
CA LEU A 37 5.43 -6.16 -2.80
C LEU A 37 5.74 -5.89 -4.28
N ARG A 38 6.43 -6.83 -4.94
CA ARG A 38 6.62 -6.80 -6.40
C ARG A 38 5.36 -7.15 -7.16
N VAL A 39 4.57 -8.06 -6.59
CA VAL A 39 3.27 -8.47 -7.10
C VAL A 39 2.26 -8.19 -6.00
N PRO A 40 1.23 -7.36 -6.24
CA PRO A 40 0.24 -7.04 -5.23
C PRO A 40 -0.51 -8.29 -4.79
N LYS A 41 -0.87 -8.35 -3.51
CA LYS A 41 -1.87 -9.32 -3.03
C LYS A 41 -3.26 -8.86 -3.49
N LEU A 42 -4.15 -9.81 -3.80
CA LEU A 42 -5.50 -9.52 -4.25
C LEU A 42 -6.52 -10.18 -3.33
N VAL A 43 -7.52 -9.42 -2.90
CA VAL A 43 -8.58 -9.89 -2.02
C VAL A 43 -9.93 -9.54 -2.62
N ASN A 44 -10.90 -10.44 -2.47
CA ASN A 44 -12.31 -10.13 -2.67
C ASN A 44 -12.97 -9.98 -1.29
N LEU A 45 -13.21 -8.75 -0.84
CA LEU A 45 -13.73 -8.42 0.49
C LEU A 45 -15.14 -8.93 0.74
N ARG A 46 -15.93 -9.20 -0.31
CA ARG A 46 -17.25 -9.81 -0.15
C ARG A 46 -17.17 -11.31 0.16
N ARG A 47 -16.13 -12.00 -0.34
CA ARG A 47 -15.90 -13.43 -0.09
C ARG A 47 -14.97 -13.68 1.10
N ASP A 48 -14.02 -12.79 1.32
CA ASP A 48 -13.01 -12.85 2.38
C ASP A 48 -12.91 -11.48 3.08
N PRO A 49 -13.90 -11.14 3.92
CA PRO A 49 -13.95 -9.84 4.60
C PRO A 49 -12.82 -9.61 5.60
N TYR A 50 -12.13 -10.68 6.01
CA TYR A 50 -11.03 -10.64 6.97
C TYR A 50 -9.66 -10.89 6.33
N GLU A 51 -9.60 -10.95 5.00
CA GLU A 51 -8.34 -11.04 4.24
C GLU A 51 -7.46 -12.25 4.64
N ARG A 52 -8.08 -13.38 5.00
CA ARG A 52 -7.40 -14.55 5.56
C ARG A 52 -6.85 -15.51 4.53
N ALA A 53 -7.35 -15.49 3.29
CA ALA A 53 -7.02 -16.49 2.28
C ALA A 53 -5.51 -16.59 2.02
N MET A 54 -4.77 -15.49 2.14
CA MET A 54 -3.32 -15.45 1.96
C MET A 54 -2.51 -16.18 3.04
N VAL A 55 -3.14 -16.46 4.18
CA VAL A 55 -2.51 -17.15 5.32
C VAL A 55 -3.02 -18.58 5.44
N THR A 56 -4.33 -18.80 5.21
CA THR A 56 -4.98 -20.06 5.54
C THR A 56 -5.28 -20.95 4.33
N SER A 57 -5.25 -20.41 3.10
CA SER A 57 -5.61 -21.18 1.91
C SER A 57 -4.38 -21.79 1.24
N ASN A 58 -4.46 -23.07 0.92
CA ASN A 58 -3.46 -23.76 0.12
C ASN A 58 -3.58 -23.48 -1.39
N THR A 59 -4.65 -22.80 -1.82
CA THR A 59 -4.97 -22.56 -3.24
C THR A 59 -5.11 -21.08 -3.58
N TYR A 60 -4.67 -20.19 -2.67
CA TYR A 60 -4.73 -18.74 -2.89
C TYR A 60 -3.97 -18.31 -4.15
N ASP A 61 -2.76 -18.82 -4.35
CA ASP A 61 -1.91 -18.41 -5.47
C ASP A 61 -2.48 -18.87 -6.82
N ASP A 62 -3.01 -20.10 -6.91
CA ASP A 62 -3.71 -20.56 -8.11
C ASP A 62 -4.91 -19.65 -8.44
N TRP A 63 -5.71 -19.33 -7.41
CA TRP A 63 -6.84 -18.40 -7.57
C TRP A 63 -6.39 -16.99 -7.99
N PHE A 64 -5.26 -16.52 -7.49
CA PHE A 64 -4.69 -15.22 -7.87
C PHE A 64 -4.21 -15.21 -9.32
N LEU A 65 -3.51 -16.26 -9.76
CA LEU A 65 -2.90 -16.38 -11.09
C LEU A 65 -3.93 -16.46 -12.22
N ASP A 66 -5.16 -16.89 -11.93
CA ASP A 66 -6.30 -16.80 -12.86
C ASP A 66 -6.82 -15.37 -13.04
N ARG A 67 -6.44 -14.42 -12.17
CA ARG A 67 -7.04 -13.09 -12.04
C ARG A 67 -6.10 -11.88 -12.20
N PRO A 68 -4.94 -11.95 -12.89
CA PRO A 68 -4.04 -10.80 -13.04
C PRO A 68 -4.69 -9.66 -13.82
N TYR A 69 -5.71 -9.95 -14.64
CA TYR A 69 -6.48 -8.96 -15.38
C TYR A 69 -7.14 -7.90 -14.48
N LEU A 70 -7.37 -8.19 -13.19
CA LEU A 70 -7.90 -7.23 -12.22
C LEU A 70 -6.89 -6.15 -11.82
N LEU A 71 -5.59 -6.41 -12.01
CA LEU A 71 -4.52 -5.46 -11.67
C LEU A 71 -4.17 -4.51 -12.81
N LEU A 72 -4.48 -4.86 -14.06
CA LEU A 72 -4.21 -4.03 -15.23
C LEU A 72 -4.82 -2.61 -15.14
N PRO A 73 -6.11 -2.43 -14.80
CA PRO A 73 -6.70 -1.10 -14.70
C PRO A 73 -6.30 -0.33 -13.43
N ALA A 74 -5.59 -0.95 -12.49
CA ALA A 74 -5.26 -0.33 -11.20
C ALA A 74 -4.36 0.90 -11.37
N GLN A 75 -3.41 0.85 -12.30
CA GLN A 75 -2.47 1.95 -12.55
C GLN A 75 -3.20 3.21 -13.01
N ASP A 76 -4.09 3.10 -14.00
CA ASP A 76 -4.87 4.23 -14.52
C ASP A 76 -5.79 4.81 -13.45
N TYR A 77 -6.39 3.96 -12.61
CA TYR A 77 -7.26 4.42 -11.53
C TYR A 77 -6.47 5.20 -10.47
N VAL A 78 -5.31 4.68 -10.05
CA VAL A 78 -4.41 5.37 -9.12
C VAL A 78 -3.91 6.69 -9.75
N ALA A 79 -3.54 6.68 -11.03
CA ALA A 79 -3.10 7.89 -11.73
C ALA A 79 -4.18 8.97 -11.77
N LYS A 80 -5.45 8.61 -12.02
CA LYS A 80 -6.58 9.54 -11.95
C LYS A 80 -6.76 10.12 -10.55
N PHE A 81 -6.64 9.30 -9.50
CA PHE A 81 -6.69 9.77 -8.13
C PHE A 81 -5.54 10.75 -7.82
N LEU A 82 -4.30 10.39 -8.16
CA LEU A 82 -3.13 11.26 -7.97
C LEU A 82 -3.24 12.57 -8.75
N ALA A 83 -3.88 12.56 -9.93
CA ALA A 83 -4.12 13.79 -10.69
C ALA A 83 -5.01 14.79 -9.95
N THR A 84 -5.89 14.34 -9.04
CA THR A 84 -6.73 15.23 -8.22
C THR A 84 -5.90 16.08 -7.25
N PHE A 85 -4.68 15.65 -6.88
CA PHE A 85 -3.80 16.43 -6.01
C PHE A 85 -3.28 17.71 -6.65
N LYS A 86 -3.44 17.88 -7.97
CA LYS A 86 -3.19 19.17 -8.64
C LYS A 86 -4.23 20.22 -8.21
N GLU A 87 -5.47 19.79 -8.03
CA GLU A 87 -6.58 20.65 -7.61
C GLU A 87 -6.68 20.72 -6.07
N TYR A 88 -6.40 19.59 -5.41
CA TYR A 88 -6.48 19.43 -3.96
C TYR A 88 -5.12 18.98 -3.38
N PRO A 89 -4.13 19.88 -3.29
CA PRO A 89 -2.80 19.51 -2.83
C PRO A 89 -2.82 19.04 -1.36
N PRO A 90 -1.99 18.05 -0.99
CA PRO A 90 -1.85 17.61 0.39
C PRO A 90 -1.44 18.78 1.30
N ARG A 91 -2.21 19.02 2.37
CA ARG A 91 -1.99 20.16 3.29
C ARG A 91 -0.94 19.89 4.36
N GLN A 92 -0.60 18.61 4.58
CA GLN A 92 0.41 18.18 5.54
C GLN A 92 1.41 17.29 4.82
N THR A 93 2.69 17.59 5.00
CA THR A 93 3.76 16.66 4.62
C THR A 93 3.68 15.44 5.53
N PRO A 94 3.71 14.22 4.98
CA PRO A 94 3.72 13.04 5.82
C PRO A 94 4.90 13.07 6.78
N ALA A 95 4.63 12.72 8.03
CA ALA A 95 5.68 12.43 8.98
C ALA A 95 6.45 11.24 8.40
N SER A 96 7.70 11.44 8.01
CA SER A 96 8.58 10.35 7.58
C SER A 96 9.75 10.39 8.52
N PHE A 97 9.94 9.31 9.27
CA PHE A 97 11.08 9.12 10.16
C PHE A 97 12.31 8.64 9.37
N SER A 98 12.51 9.16 8.15
CA SER A 98 13.71 8.85 7.37
C SER A 98 14.87 9.68 7.89
N LEU A 99 16.00 9.01 8.17
CA LEU A 99 17.27 9.66 8.44
C LEU A 99 17.64 10.62 7.31
N ASP A 100 17.18 10.34 6.08
CA ASP A 100 17.35 11.18 4.90
C ASP A 100 16.77 12.58 5.07
N LYS A 101 15.57 12.73 5.67
CA LYS A 101 15.01 14.05 6.00
C LYS A 101 15.80 14.78 7.09
N VAL A 102 16.37 14.03 8.03
CA VAL A 102 17.26 14.60 9.06
C VAL A 102 18.58 15.05 8.44
N LEU A 103 19.14 14.26 7.54
CA LEU A 103 20.36 14.58 6.80
C LEU A 103 20.16 15.75 5.83
N GLU A 104 19.01 15.83 5.15
CA GLU A 104 18.62 16.97 4.30
C GLU A 104 18.44 18.26 5.11
N ALA A 105 17.88 18.17 6.32
CA ALA A 105 17.77 19.31 7.24
C ALA A 105 19.13 19.74 7.84
N LEU A 106 20.08 18.81 7.96
CA LEU A 106 21.44 19.06 8.46
C LEU A 106 22.42 19.48 7.36
N GLN A 107 22.09 19.26 6.09
CA GLN A 107 22.88 19.79 4.98
C GLN A 107 22.71 21.32 4.93
N PRO A 108 23.78 22.11 5.07
CA PRO A 108 23.70 23.54 4.84
C PRO A 108 23.26 23.75 3.40
N LYS A 109 22.23 24.58 3.17
CA LYS A 109 21.86 25.05 1.84
C LYS A 109 23.08 25.72 1.22
N GLY A 110 23.82 24.96 0.41
CA GLY A 110 24.93 25.47 -0.39
C GLY A 110 24.39 26.57 -1.30
N GLY A 111 25.04 27.74 -1.24
CA GLY A 111 24.70 28.91 -2.05
C GLY A 111 24.96 28.73 -3.54
#